data_AF-A0A4Q5SYS0-F1
#
_entry.id   AF-A0A4Q5SYS0-F1
#
_cell.length_a   1.000
_cell.length_b   1.000
_cell.length_c   1.000
_cell.angle_alpha   90.00
_cell.angle_beta   90.00
_cell.angle_gamma   90.00
#
_symmetry.space_group_name_H-M   'P 1'
#
loop_
_entity.id
_entity.type
_entity.pdbx_description
1 polymer ?
#
loop_
_entity_poly.entity_id
_entity_poly.type
_entity_poly.pdbx_seq_one_letter_code
_entity_poly.pdbx_strand_id
1 'polypeptide(L)'
;MRFVRAGAAILLWAVIAFCLVATAVPHFLDRIYYRGAETANFDGAHFRNPDGDDDRLKVSGAGSRAGFLWRQIFGDPERPIWPERVAVTRTKPPAQVEGGRMLATWVGHATMLVQADGVNILTDPVWSKRAGPFGFGPKRVAEPGVAFDDLPKIDLVVISHNHYDHMDLATLKRLWDRDKPMIVTSLGNDAILRSAGIDAEALDWGQRVEVRPGIWVAVTRSHHWDSRWFSDRNRALWSSFVIGLPHGNFFFAGDTGFGDGKWPAEAAALGPIRLA
;
A
#
# COMPACT_ATOMS: atom_id res chain seq x y z
N MET A 1 -3.51 25.39 -50.96
CA MET A 1 -3.07 26.13 -49.75
C MET A 1 -3.75 25.69 -48.45
N ARG A 2 -5.09 25.55 -48.38
CA ARG A 2 -5.78 25.14 -47.14
C ARG A 2 -5.37 23.78 -46.58
N PHE A 3 -5.23 22.77 -47.43
CA PHE A 3 -4.80 21.42 -47.02
C PHE A 3 -3.37 21.37 -46.48
N VAL A 4 -2.45 22.15 -47.06
CA VAL A 4 -1.06 22.27 -46.58
C VAL A 4 -1.01 22.94 -45.20
N ARG A 5 -1.81 23.98 -44.98
CA ARG A 5 -1.91 24.65 -43.67
C ARG A 5 -2.54 23.74 -42.60
N ALA A 6 -3.55 22.95 -42.96
CA ALA A 6 -4.15 21.97 -42.06
C ALA A 6 -3.17 20.84 -41.70
N GLY A 7 -2.43 20.31 -42.69
CA GLY A 7 -1.40 19.31 -42.46
C GLY A 7 -0.26 19.84 -41.57
N ALA A 8 0.20 21.07 -41.80
CA ALA A 8 1.21 21.72 -40.97
C ALA A 8 0.73 21.95 -39.53
N ALA A 9 -0.53 22.33 -39.35
CA ALA A 9 -1.12 22.49 -38.02
C ALA A 9 -1.24 21.15 -37.27
N ILE A 10 -1.67 20.08 -37.95
CA ILE A 10 -1.72 18.73 -37.36
C ILE A 10 -0.33 18.27 -36.96
N LEU A 11 0.67 18.45 -37.81
CA LEU A 11 2.06 18.10 -37.52
C LEU A 11 2.58 18.90 -36.31
N LEU A 12 2.32 20.21 -36.27
CA LEU A 12 2.71 21.06 -35.13
C LEU A 12 2.08 20.58 -33.82
N TRP A 13 0.78 20.29 -33.80
CA TRP A 13 0.11 19.78 -32.60
C TRP A 13 0.62 18.38 -32.20
N ALA A 14 0.92 17.51 -33.16
CA ALA A 14 1.51 16.21 -32.87
C ALA A 14 2.91 16.34 -32.25
N VAL A 15 3.74 17.28 -32.74
CA VAL A 15 5.06 17.59 -32.16
C VAL A 15 4.91 18.17 -30.75
N ILE A 16 4.00 19.11 -30.54
CA ILE A 16 3.73 19.68 -29.21
C ILE A 16 3.28 18.58 -28.23
N ALA A 17 2.34 17.73 -28.64
CA ALA A 17 1.86 16.62 -27.81
C ALA A 17 2.98 15.63 -27.50
N PHE A 18 3.81 15.29 -28.49
CA PHE A 18 4.99 14.44 -28.28
C PHE A 18 5.98 15.05 -27.29
N CYS A 19 6.32 16.34 -27.43
CA CYS A 19 7.20 17.03 -26.50
C CYS A 19 6.61 17.04 -25.08
N LEU A 20 5.32 17.37 -24.93
CA LEU A 20 4.64 17.37 -23.62
C LEU A 20 4.65 15.98 -22.98
N VAL A 21 4.36 14.93 -23.74
CA VAL A 21 4.42 13.55 -23.27
C VAL A 21 5.84 13.18 -22.86
N ALA A 22 6.84 13.48 -23.71
CA ALA A 22 8.23 13.18 -23.45
C ALA A 22 8.79 13.89 -22.21
N THR A 23 8.26 15.07 -21.85
CA THR A 23 8.68 15.80 -20.64
C THR A 23 7.85 15.44 -19.41
N ALA A 24 6.53 15.32 -19.53
CA ALA A 24 5.64 15.19 -18.37
C ALA A 24 5.53 13.75 -17.87
N VAL A 25 5.48 12.77 -18.79
CA VAL A 25 5.27 11.36 -18.43
C VAL A 25 6.41 10.80 -17.57
N PRO A 26 7.70 11.03 -17.87
CA PRO A 26 8.78 10.52 -17.02
C PRO A 26 8.69 11.03 -15.58
N HIS A 27 8.40 12.32 -15.38
CA HIS A 27 8.25 12.89 -14.04
C HIS A 27 7.00 12.42 -13.30
N PHE A 28 5.93 12.13 -14.04
CA PHE A 28 4.72 11.54 -13.46
C PHE A 28 4.95 10.09 -13.00
N LEU A 29 5.69 9.31 -13.80
CA LEU A 29 5.96 7.89 -13.53
C LEU A 29 7.10 7.69 -12.51
N ASP A 30 8.14 8.53 -12.48
CA ASP A 30 9.22 8.49 -11.48
C ASP A 30 9.03 9.63 -10.46
N ARG A 31 7.93 9.56 -9.72
CA ARG A 31 7.58 10.59 -8.75
C ARG A 31 8.44 10.44 -7.49
N ILE A 32 9.07 11.52 -7.08
CA ILE A 32 9.76 11.60 -5.79
C ILE A 32 8.71 11.81 -4.70
N TYR A 33 8.59 10.84 -3.80
CA TYR A 33 7.62 10.87 -2.71
C TYR A 33 8.19 11.44 -1.41
N TYR A 34 9.47 11.21 -1.15
CA TYR A 34 10.14 11.62 0.08
C TYR A 34 11.39 12.45 -0.22
N ARG A 35 11.63 13.48 0.61
CA ARG A 35 12.85 14.29 0.63
C ARG A 35 13.27 14.46 2.08
N GLY A 36 14.32 13.76 2.47
CA GLY A 36 14.88 13.82 3.81
C GLY A 36 16.39 13.61 3.81
N ALA A 37 16.99 13.67 4.99
CA ALA A 37 18.40 13.32 5.16
C ALA A 37 18.63 11.83 4.89
N GLU A 38 19.83 11.47 4.46
CA GLU A 38 20.26 10.07 4.36
C GLU A 38 20.19 9.39 5.73
N THR A 39 19.74 8.15 5.74
CA THR A 39 19.64 7.30 6.93
C THR A 39 20.18 5.91 6.60
N ALA A 40 20.16 4.98 7.57
CA ALA A 40 20.57 3.60 7.32
C ALA A 40 19.75 2.96 6.19
N ASN A 41 18.45 3.21 6.15
CA ASN A 41 17.50 2.67 5.19
C ASN A 41 17.14 3.62 4.03
N PHE A 42 17.71 4.83 3.93
CA PHE A 42 17.45 5.79 2.85
C PHE A 42 18.73 6.42 2.29
N ASP A 43 18.93 6.35 0.97
CA ASP A 43 20.14 6.81 0.27
C ASP A 43 20.07 8.24 -0.28
N GLY A 44 19.07 9.02 0.13
CA GLY A 44 18.80 10.35 -0.40
C GLY A 44 17.85 10.34 -1.60
N ALA A 45 17.63 9.18 -2.22
CA ALA A 45 16.75 9.00 -3.36
C ALA A 45 15.80 7.80 -3.25
N HIS A 46 16.20 6.74 -2.54
CA HIS A 46 15.49 5.48 -2.43
C HIS A 46 15.68 4.82 -1.06
N PHE A 47 14.68 4.05 -0.67
CA PHE A 47 14.73 3.19 0.51
C PHE A 47 15.37 1.82 0.20
N ARG A 48 15.86 1.14 1.24
CA ARG A 48 16.57 -0.15 1.16
C ARG A 48 16.12 -1.12 2.25
N ASN A 49 16.23 -2.42 1.95
CA ASN A 49 15.98 -3.47 2.93
C ASN A 49 17.03 -3.48 4.06
N PRO A 50 16.67 -3.97 5.28
CA PRO A 50 17.54 -3.94 6.45
C PRO A 50 18.87 -4.70 6.31
N ASP A 51 18.88 -5.72 5.46
CA ASP A 51 20.04 -6.57 5.16
C ASP A 51 20.85 -6.09 3.95
N GLY A 52 20.44 -4.98 3.34
CA GLY A 52 21.07 -4.43 2.15
C GLY A 52 20.80 -5.22 0.88
N ASP A 53 19.84 -6.16 0.89
CA ASP A 53 19.45 -6.82 -0.35
C ASP A 53 18.85 -5.82 -1.33
N ASP A 54 19.31 -5.91 -2.58
CA ASP A 54 18.84 -5.07 -3.66
C ASP A 54 17.76 -5.84 -4.41
N ASP A 55 16.53 -5.61 -3.98
CA ASP A 55 15.32 -6.14 -4.60
C ASP A 55 15.02 -5.51 -5.97
N ARG A 56 15.74 -4.44 -6.37
CA ARG A 56 15.58 -3.84 -7.69
C ARG A 56 15.94 -4.92 -8.69
N LEU A 57 14.98 -5.31 -9.52
CA LEU A 57 15.09 -6.32 -10.57
C LEU A 57 16.54 -6.47 -11.07
N LYS A 58 17.30 -7.37 -10.44
CA LYS A 58 18.51 -7.91 -11.05
C LYS A 58 17.97 -8.78 -12.16
N VAL A 59 18.01 -8.28 -13.39
CA VAL A 59 17.68 -9.09 -14.58
C VAL A 59 18.81 -10.11 -14.72
N SER A 60 18.83 -11.10 -13.84
CA SER A 60 19.76 -12.22 -13.85
C SER A 60 19.00 -13.45 -14.32
N GLY A 61 19.27 -13.86 -15.56
CA GLY A 61 18.90 -15.18 -16.08
C GLY A 61 18.04 -15.18 -17.34
N ALA A 62 18.68 -15.49 -18.48
CA ALA A 62 18.18 -16.17 -19.69
C ALA A 62 16.82 -15.81 -20.35
N GLY A 63 16.10 -14.78 -19.89
CA GLY A 63 14.86 -14.28 -20.51
C GLY A 63 15.05 -12.87 -21.07
N SER A 64 14.61 -12.63 -22.30
CA SER A 64 14.62 -11.27 -22.86
C SER A 64 13.69 -10.37 -22.03
N ARG A 65 14.04 -9.07 -21.85
CA ARG A 65 13.16 -8.06 -21.23
C ARG A 65 11.77 -8.04 -21.87
N ALA A 66 11.71 -8.35 -23.17
CA ALA A 66 10.47 -8.53 -23.90
C ALA A 66 9.67 -9.73 -23.39
N GLY A 67 10.29 -10.88 -23.09
CA GLY A 67 9.62 -12.07 -22.55
C GLY A 67 9.02 -11.87 -21.16
N PHE A 68 9.70 -11.15 -20.26
CA PHE A 68 9.16 -10.78 -18.95
C PHE A 68 7.94 -9.84 -19.10
N LEU A 69 8.07 -8.81 -19.93
CA LEU A 69 6.98 -7.88 -20.24
C LEU A 69 5.81 -8.60 -20.94
N TRP A 70 6.09 -9.54 -21.84
CA TRP A 70 5.09 -10.39 -22.51
C TRP A 70 4.33 -11.26 -21.50
N ARG A 71 5.00 -11.91 -20.53
CA ARG A 71 4.33 -12.70 -19.49
C ARG A 71 3.50 -11.84 -18.53
N GLN A 72 3.92 -10.60 -18.27
CA GLN A 72 3.10 -9.66 -17.48
C GLN A 72 1.86 -9.17 -18.26
N ILE A 73 1.97 -8.92 -19.56
CA ILE A 73 0.85 -8.41 -20.38
C ILE A 73 -0.12 -9.51 -20.78
N PHE A 74 0.39 -10.67 -21.19
CA PHE A 74 -0.40 -11.75 -21.79
C PHE A 74 -0.62 -12.96 -20.88
N GLY A 75 -0.04 -12.94 -19.68
CA GLY A 75 -0.09 -14.04 -18.73
C GLY A 75 1.02 -15.07 -18.99
N ASP A 76 1.38 -15.79 -17.93
CA ASP A 76 2.27 -16.95 -18.03
C ASP A 76 1.42 -18.19 -18.31
N PRO A 77 1.64 -18.92 -19.43
CA PRO A 77 0.85 -20.12 -19.76
C PRO A 77 0.98 -21.25 -18.73
N GLU A 78 1.99 -21.21 -17.85
CA GLU A 78 2.15 -22.16 -16.75
C GLU A 78 1.41 -21.74 -15.47
N ARG A 79 0.73 -20.58 -15.45
CA ARG A 79 -0.03 -20.16 -14.28
C ARG A 79 -1.18 -21.14 -14.00
N PRO A 80 -1.38 -21.55 -12.74
CA PRO A 80 -2.56 -22.32 -12.37
C PRO A 80 -3.82 -21.54 -12.73
N ILE A 81 -4.88 -22.28 -13.09
CA ILE A 81 -6.16 -21.69 -13.47
C ILE A 81 -6.67 -20.85 -12.29
N TRP A 82 -6.72 -19.54 -12.49
CA TRP A 82 -7.25 -18.62 -11.50
C TRP A 82 -8.79 -18.74 -11.48
N PRO A 83 -9.42 -18.93 -10.32
CA PRO A 83 -10.88 -19.10 -10.26
C PRO A 83 -11.58 -17.81 -10.70
N GLU A 84 -12.71 -17.91 -11.40
CA GLU A 84 -13.49 -16.73 -11.77
C GLU A 84 -14.14 -16.04 -10.56
N ARG A 85 -14.49 -16.85 -9.55
CA ARG A 85 -15.14 -16.42 -8.31
C ARG A 85 -14.81 -17.36 -7.17
N VAL A 86 -14.62 -16.80 -5.98
CA VAL A 86 -14.61 -17.50 -4.69
C VAL A 86 -15.82 -17.05 -3.89
N ALA A 87 -16.59 -17.99 -3.36
CA ALA A 87 -17.75 -17.69 -2.52
C ALA A 87 -17.29 -17.07 -1.20
N VAL A 88 -17.94 -15.97 -0.79
CA VAL A 88 -17.66 -15.27 0.47
C VAL A 88 -18.98 -15.04 1.19
N THR A 89 -19.06 -15.50 2.43
CA THR A 89 -20.17 -15.17 3.33
C THR A 89 -19.85 -13.84 4.00
N ARG A 90 -20.64 -12.81 3.70
CA ARG A 90 -20.45 -11.50 4.33
C ARG A 90 -20.87 -11.53 5.78
N THR A 91 -20.14 -10.79 6.60
CA THR A 91 -20.48 -10.53 8.00
C THR A 91 -20.69 -9.04 8.23
N LYS A 92 -21.47 -8.72 9.25
CA LYS A 92 -21.66 -7.36 9.76
C LYS A 92 -20.98 -7.27 11.13
N PRO A 93 -19.80 -6.65 11.21
CA PRO A 93 -19.09 -6.49 12.48
C PRO A 93 -19.92 -5.68 13.49
N PRO A 94 -19.75 -5.91 14.80
CA PRO A 94 -20.33 -5.03 15.81
C PRO A 94 -19.76 -3.61 15.70
N ALA A 95 -20.45 -2.63 16.28
CA ALA A 95 -20.00 -1.23 16.26
C ALA A 95 -18.63 -1.04 16.92
N GLN A 96 -18.39 -1.74 18.05
CA GLN A 96 -17.13 -1.74 18.79
C GLN A 96 -17.00 -3.00 19.65
N VAL A 97 -15.78 -3.29 20.09
CA VAL A 97 -15.47 -4.39 21.02
C VAL A 97 -14.71 -3.83 22.22
N GLU A 98 -15.19 -4.15 23.42
CA GLU A 98 -14.66 -3.70 24.71
C GLU A 98 -14.41 -4.87 25.68
N GLY A 99 -13.94 -4.55 26.88
CA GLY A 99 -13.76 -5.52 27.97
C GLY A 99 -12.57 -6.44 27.75
N GLY A 100 -11.48 -5.94 27.14
CA GLY A 100 -10.28 -6.71 26.85
C GLY A 100 -10.47 -7.80 25.81
N ARG A 101 -11.58 -7.81 25.06
CA ARG A 101 -11.75 -8.70 23.89
C ARG A 101 -11.11 -8.07 22.66
N MET A 102 -10.61 -8.93 21.78
CA MET A 102 -10.10 -8.57 20.46
C MET A 102 -10.85 -9.40 19.42
N LEU A 103 -11.44 -8.74 18.43
CA LEU A 103 -12.14 -9.37 17.31
C LEU A 103 -11.43 -9.00 16.01
N ALA A 104 -11.01 -10.02 15.25
CA ALA A 104 -10.41 -9.86 13.94
C ALA A 104 -11.38 -10.38 12.89
N THR A 105 -11.76 -9.52 11.94
CA THR A 105 -12.59 -9.88 10.79
C THR A 105 -11.77 -9.73 9.52
N TRP A 106 -11.57 -10.83 8.81
CA TRP A 106 -10.93 -10.79 7.50
C TRP A 106 -11.88 -10.26 6.45
N VAL A 107 -11.53 -9.12 5.86
CA VAL A 107 -12.29 -8.51 4.77
C VAL A 107 -11.83 -9.06 3.42
N GLY A 108 -10.54 -9.35 3.27
CA GLY A 108 -9.96 -9.95 2.08
C GLY A 108 -8.59 -9.36 1.74
N HIS A 109 -7.73 -10.15 1.09
CA HIS A 109 -6.31 -9.81 0.88
C HIS A 109 -5.65 -9.46 2.23
N ALA A 110 -4.89 -8.37 2.31
CA ALA A 110 -4.30 -7.84 3.54
C ALA A 110 -5.26 -6.98 4.39
N THR A 111 -6.54 -6.83 3.99
CA THR A 111 -7.50 -6.05 4.74
C THR A 111 -8.11 -6.84 5.90
N MET A 112 -7.79 -6.43 7.12
CA MET A 112 -8.36 -6.91 8.37
C MET A 112 -9.05 -5.74 9.09
N LEU A 113 -10.26 -5.98 9.61
CA LEU A 113 -10.86 -5.14 10.65
C LEU A 113 -10.54 -5.76 12.01
N VAL A 114 -9.73 -5.07 12.80
CA VAL A 114 -9.40 -5.46 14.18
C VAL A 114 -10.09 -4.50 15.13
N GLN A 115 -10.90 -5.04 16.03
CA GLN A 115 -11.63 -4.28 17.05
C GLN A 115 -11.13 -4.71 18.43
N ALA A 116 -10.56 -3.77 19.16
CA ALA A 116 -10.05 -4.00 20.51
C ALA A 116 -10.03 -2.69 21.29
N ASP A 117 -10.29 -2.76 22.59
CA ASP A 117 -10.19 -1.61 23.49
C ASP A 117 -10.97 -0.37 23.03
N GLY A 118 -12.14 -0.61 22.41
CA GLY A 118 -13.01 0.45 21.89
C GLY A 118 -12.48 1.14 20.64
N VAL A 119 -11.45 0.60 19.98
CA VAL A 119 -10.86 1.13 18.74
C VAL A 119 -11.08 0.17 17.58
N ASN A 120 -11.54 0.70 16.45
CA ASN A 120 -11.67 -0.03 15.19
C ASN A 120 -10.50 0.30 14.26
N ILE A 121 -9.69 -0.71 13.97
CA ILE A 121 -8.46 -0.62 13.20
C ILE A 121 -8.64 -1.33 11.85
N LEU A 122 -8.28 -0.67 10.75
CA LEU A 122 -8.18 -1.30 9.43
C LEU A 122 -6.73 -1.38 8.96
N THR A 123 -6.34 -2.53 8.43
CA THR A 123 -5.07 -2.70 7.70
C THR A 123 -5.31 -2.60 6.21
N ASP A 124 -4.43 -1.93 5.46
CA ASP A 124 -4.35 -1.94 3.99
C ASP A 124 -5.72 -2.05 3.28
N PRO A 125 -6.63 -1.07 3.46
CA PRO A 125 -8.04 -1.25 3.13
C PRO A 125 -8.30 -1.22 1.62
N VAL A 126 -8.85 -2.32 1.07
CA VAL A 126 -9.17 -2.46 -0.36
C VAL A 126 -10.58 -3.00 -0.61
N TRP A 127 -11.45 -2.13 -1.13
CA TRP A 127 -12.79 -2.48 -1.63
C TRP A 127 -12.92 -2.38 -3.15
N SER A 128 -11.93 -1.80 -3.84
CA SER A 128 -11.92 -1.74 -5.30
C SER A 128 -11.94 -3.14 -5.92
N LYS A 129 -12.59 -3.25 -7.10
CA LYS A 129 -12.66 -4.51 -7.86
C LYS A 129 -11.33 -4.90 -8.50
N ARG A 130 -10.46 -3.93 -8.75
CA ARG A 130 -9.16 -4.10 -9.41
C ARG A 130 -8.08 -3.35 -8.67
N ALA A 131 -6.90 -3.95 -8.57
CA ALA A 131 -5.71 -3.35 -8.01
C ALA A 131 -4.81 -2.83 -9.15
N GLY A 132 -4.90 -1.53 -9.46
CA GLY A 132 -4.02 -0.91 -10.43
C GLY A 132 -4.47 0.49 -10.85
N PRO A 133 -3.65 1.19 -11.65
CA PRO A 133 -3.95 2.55 -12.07
C PRO A 133 -5.14 2.58 -13.01
N PHE A 134 -5.96 3.63 -12.90
CA PHE A 134 -7.08 3.92 -13.81
C PHE A 134 -8.06 2.74 -14.02
N GLY A 135 -8.20 1.87 -13.01
CA GLY A 135 -9.08 0.70 -13.08
C GLY A 135 -8.54 -0.46 -13.91
N PHE A 136 -7.26 -0.46 -14.28
CA PHE A 136 -6.56 -1.61 -14.85
C PHE A 136 -5.90 -2.44 -13.73
N GLY A 137 -5.40 -3.64 -14.06
CA GLY A 137 -4.73 -4.54 -13.11
C GLY A 137 -5.56 -5.74 -12.65
N PRO A 138 -5.00 -6.57 -11.74
CA PRO A 138 -5.63 -7.79 -11.27
C PRO A 138 -7.03 -7.54 -10.70
N LYS A 139 -7.99 -8.35 -11.13
CA LYS A 139 -9.37 -8.30 -10.64
C LYS A 139 -9.50 -9.27 -9.47
N ARG A 140 -10.08 -8.81 -8.36
CA ARG A 140 -10.42 -9.70 -7.25
C ARG A 140 -11.49 -10.71 -7.65
N VAL A 141 -11.40 -11.91 -7.06
CA VAL A 141 -12.32 -13.03 -7.32
C VAL A 141 -13.17 -13.39 -6.11
N ALA A 142 -12.76 -12.94 -4.92
CA ALA A 142 -13.53 -12.97 -3.68
C ALA A 142 -14.06 -11.56 -3.39
N GLU A 143 -15.36 -11.40 -3.15
CA GLU A 143 -15.93 -10.13 -2.68
C GLU A 143 -15.40 -9.76 -1.28
N PRO A 144 -15.43 -8.47 -0.87
CA PRO A 144 -15.13 -8.11 0.51
C PRO A 144 -16.03 -8.87 1.49
N GLY A 145 -15.43 -9.46 2.54
CA GLY A 145 -16.11 -10.16 3.63
C GLY A 145 -16.97 -9.24 4.51
N VAL A 146 -16.71 -7.94 4.46
CA VAL A 146 -17.57 -6.90 5.06
C VAL A 146 -17.94 -5.90 3.97
N ALA A 147 -19.24 -5.65 3.78
CA ALA A 147 -19.66 -4.59 2.87
C ALA A 147 -19.18 -3.24 3.41
N PHE A 148 -18.76 -2.32 2.53
CA PHE A 148 -18.21 -1.03 2.97
C PHE A 148 -19.18 -0.27 3.89
N ASP A 149 -20.47 -0.30 3.54
CA ASP A 149 -21.52 0.40 4.28
C ASP A 149 -21.91 -0.32 5.59
N ASP A 150 -21.43 -1.55 5.80
CA ASP A 150 -21.55 -2.29 7.05
C ASP A 150 -20.31 -2.14 7.96
N LEU A 151 -19.27 -1.42 7.51
CA LEU A 151 -18.13 -1.11 8.38
C LEU A 151 -18.60 -0.23 9.56
N PRO A 152 -18.13 -0.52 10.79
CA PRO A 152 -18.28 0.42 11.87
C PRO A 152 -17.46 1.70 11.59
N LYS A 153 -17.60 2.72 12.44
CA LYS A 153 -16.72 3.89 12.40
C LYS A 153 -15.28 3.42 12.59
N ILE A 154 -14.39 3.80 11.67
CA ILE A 154 -12.97 3.45 11.74
C ILE A 154 -12.21 4.56 12.46
N ASP A 155 -11.37 4.18 13.42
CA ASP A 155 -10.58 5.11 14.21
C ASP A 155 -9.14 5.21 13.72
N LEU A 156 -8.59 4.07 13.28
CA LEU A 156 -7.20 3.93 12.85
C LEU A 156 -7.12 3.13 11.55
N VAL A 157 -6.30 3.62 10.62
CA VAL A 157 -5.88 2.86 9.44
C VAL A 157 -4.36 2.77 9.46
N VAL A 158 -3.82 1.58 9.20
CA VAL A 158 -2.38 1.40 8.94
C VAL A 158 -2.18 0.98 7.48
N ILE A 159 -1.20 1.59 6.80
CA ILE A 159 -0.88 1.33 5.39
C ILE A 159 0.58 0.92 5.27
N SER A 160 0.82 -0.36 4.96
CA SER A 160 2.16 -0.98 4.94
C SER A 160 3.06 -0.45 3.83
N HIS A 161 2.54 -0.26 2.62
CA HIS A 161 3.29 0.24 1.47
C HIS A 161 2.34 0.71 0.35
N ASN A 162 2.89 1.23 -0.75
CA ASN A 162 2.11 1.90 -1.80
C ASN A 162 1.63 1.02 -2.97
N HIS A 163 1.79 -0.31 -2.94
CA HIS A 163 1.24 -1.15 -4.01
C HIS A 163 -0.29 -1.02 -4.08
N TYR A 164 -0.86 -1.19 -5.28
CA TYR A 164 -2.28 -0.90 -5.52
C TYR A 164 -3.25 -1.82 -4.76
N ASP A 165 -2.81 -2.99 -4.37
CA ASP A 165 -3.54 -3.97 -3.57
C ASP A 165 -3.38 -3.74 -2.05
N HIS A 166 -2.60 -2.74 -1.63
CA HIS A 166 -2.46 -2.33 -0.23
C HIS A 166 -2.83 -0.85 0.01
N MET A 167 -2.74 -0.02 -1.03
CA MET A 167 -3.11 1.40 -1.02
C MET A 167 -4.14 1.72 -2.12
N ASP A 168 -5.39 1.36 -1.83
CA ASP A 168 -6.56 1.71 -2.64
C ASP A 168 -7.08 3.11 -2.30
N LEU A 169 -6.61 4.11 -3.06
CA LEU A 169 -6.96 5.52 -2.85
C LEU A 169 -8.48 5.79 -2.91
N ALA A 170 -9.25 5.02 -3.69
CA ALA A 170 -10.70 5.19 -3.75
C ALA A 170 -11.36 4.76 -2.44
N THR A 171 -10.92 3.64 -1.87
CA THR A 171 -11.37 3.16 -0.55
C THR A 171 -10.94 4.11 0.55
N LEU A 172 -9.66 4.50 0.57
CA LEU A 172 -9.09 5.39 1.57
C LEU A 172 -9.78 6.76 1.56
N LYS A 173 -10.08 7.32 0.39
CA LYS A 173 -10.81 8.58 0.27
C LYS A 173 -12.22 8.49 0.86
N ARG A 174 -12.93 7.39 0.61
CA ARG A 174 -14.26 7.15 1.20
C ARG A 174 -14.19 7.04 2.73
N LEU A 175 -13.19 6.34 3.27
CA LEU A 175 -12.97 6.25 4.72
C LEU A 175 -12.63 7.60 5.33
N TRP A 176 -11.74 8.36 4.68
CA TRP A 176 -11.34 9.70 5.12
C TRP A 176 -12.51 10.67 5.16
N ASP A 177 -13.38 10.67 4.15
CA ASP A 177 -14.52 11.57 4.10
C ASP A 177 -15.64 11.16 5.09
N ARG A 178 -15.80 9.85 5.35
CA ARG A 178 -16.81 9.32 6.26
C ARG A 178 -16.43 9.46 7.74
N ASP A 179 -15.23 9.01 8.11
CA ASP A 179 -14.86 8.79 9.52
C ASP A 179 -13.72 9.67 10.01
N LYS A 180 -12.91 10.23 9.07
CA LYS A 180 -11.65 10.94 9.38
C LYS A 180 -10.75 10.14 10.34
N PRO A 181 -10.42 8.86 10.05
CA PRO A 181 -9.57 8.07 10.92
C PRO A 181 -8.17 8.66 10.97
N MET A 182 -7.42 8.41 12.04
CA MET A 182 -5.97 8.58 11.99
C MET A 182 -5.42 7.55 11.00
N ILE A 183 -4.57 7.97 10.07
CA ILE A 183 -3.91 7.08 9.11
C ILE A 183 -2.42 7.11 9.44
N VAL A 184 -1.84 5.95 9.75
CA VAL A 184 -0.40 5.80 9.99
C VAL A 184 0.21 5.00 8.86
N THR A 185 1.30 5.51 8.31
CA THR A 185 2.03 4.88 7.20
C THR A 185 3.52 5.21 7.30
N SER A 186 4.27 4.88 6.27
CA SER A 186 5.72 5.05 6.21
C SER A 186 6.10 6.23 5.33
N LEU A 187 7.29 6.78 5.55
CA LEU A 187 7.82 7.95 4.81
C LEU A 187 7.57 7.89 3.29
N GLY A 188 7.04 8.97 2.73
CA GLY A 188 6.74 9.12 1.29
C GLY A 188 5.33 8.68 0.91
N ASN A 189 4.71 7.73 1.62
CA ASN A 189 3.33 7.32 1.35
C ASN A 189 2.33 8.45 1.59
N ASP A 190 2.61 9.33 2.55
CA ASP A 190 1.83 10.54 2.84
C ASP A 190 1.72 11.46 1.62
N ALA A 191 2.76 11.57 0.78
CA ALA A 191 2.72 12.41 -0.41
C ALA A 191 1.72 11.89 -1.46
N ILE A 192 1.55 10.56 -1.52
CA ILE A 192 0.56 9.91 -2.39
C ILE A 192 -0.85 10.17 -1.82
N LEU A 193 -1.06 9.92 -0.53
CA LEU A 193 -2.34 10.14 0.16
C LEU A 193 -2.78 11.61 0.09
N ARG A 194 -1.85 12.55 0.33
CA ARG A 194 -2.10 13.99 0.22
C ARG A 194 -2.53 14.41 -1.17
N SER A 195 -2.00 13.78 -2.22
CA SER A 195 -2.46 14.05 -3.59
C SER A 195 -3.90 13.58 -3.88
N ALA A 196 -4.46 12.72 -3.02
CA ALA A 196 -5.87 12.35 -3.02
C ALA A 196 -6.71 13.14 -1.98
N GLY A 197 -6.13 14.15 -1.32
CA GLY A 197 -6.79 14.95 -0.29
C GLY A 197 -6.99 14.21 1.05
N ILE A 198 -6.06 13.31 1.39
CA ILE A 198 -6.06 12.49 2.59
C ILE A 198 -4.80 12.82 3.40
N ASP A 199 -4.98 13.17 4.69
CA ASP A 199 -3.85 13.38 5.59
C ASP A 199 -3.48 12.07 6.29
N ALA A 200 -2.18 11.89 6.53
CA ALA A 200 -1.63 10.72 7.18
C ALA A 200 -0.35 11.08 7.94
N GLU A 201 -0.10 10.35 9.02
CA GLU A 201 1.15 10.38 9.77
C GLU A 201 2.13 9.39 9.12
N ALA A 202 3.22 9.91 8.55
CA ALA A 202 4.28 9.10 7.96
C ALA A 202 5.51 9.07 8.85
N LEU A 203 5.95 7.86 9.21
CA LEU A 203 7.04 7.63 10.15
C LEU A 203 8.10 6.71 9.53
N ASP A 204 9.32 6.79 10.04
CA ASP A 204 10.40 5.86 9.73
C ASP A 204 10.36 4.62 10.65
N TRP A 205 11.12 3.59 10.32
CA TRP A 205 11.29 2.42 11.17
C TRP A 205 11.84 2.80 12.56
N GLY A 206 11.26 2.21 13.60
CA GLY A 206 11.59 2.45 14.99
C GLY A 206 10.88 3.68 15.60
N GLN A 207 10.17 4.46 14.80
CA GLN A 207 9.34 5.56 15.30
C GLN A 207 7.94 5.10 15.68
N ARG A 208 7.27 5.89 16.51
CA ARG A 208 5.89 5.64 16.95
C ARG A 208 5.10 6.92 17.11
N VAL A 209 3.78 6.80 17.02
CA VAL A 209 2.82 7.87 17.29
C VAL A 209 1.75 7.40 18.27
N GLU A 210 1.29 8.29 19.14
CA GLU A 210 0.16 8.05 20.02
C GLU A 210 -1.14 8.30 19.27
N VAL A 211 -2.06 7.33 19.30
CA VAL A 211 -3.40 7.44 18.70
C VAL A 211 -4.36 8.04 19.72
N ARG A 212 -4.31 7.53 20.96
CA ARG A 212 -5.08 7.94 22.13
C ARG A 212 -4.30 7.55 23.39
N PRO A 213 -4.65 8.07 24.58
CA PRO A 213 -4.01 7.64 25.83
C PRO A 213 -3.97 6.12 25.98
N GLY A 214 -2.75 5.56 26.01
CA GLY A 214 -2.53 4.12 26.14
C GLY A 214 -2.64 3.30 24.84
N ILE A 215 -2.87 3.94 23.70
CA ILE A 215 -2.92 3.30 22.37
C ILE A 215 -1.96 4.01 21.43
N TRP A 216 -1.03 3.26 20.85
CA TRP A 216 0.01 3.80 19.97
C TRP A 216 0.27 2.88 18.78
N VAL A 217 0.88 3.43 17.73
CA VAL A 217 1.35 2.67 16.56
C VAL A 217 2.85 2.87 16.43
N ALA A 218 3.60 1.77 16.42
CA ALA A 218 5.01 1.78 16.06
C ALA A 218 5.16 1.27 14.63
N VAL A 219 5.96 1.99 13.85
CA VAL A 219 6.35 1.60 12.51
C VAL A 219 7.61 0.76 12.62
N THR A 220 7.51 -0.52 12.28
CA THR A 220 8.59 -1.50 12.43
C THR A 220 9.06 -1.94 11.05
N ARG A 221 10.31 -2.39 10.99
CA ARG A 221 10.90 -2.84 9.73
C ARG A 221 10.14 -4.02 9.11
N SER A 222 10.22 -4.12 7.79
CA SER A 222 9.84 -5.29 6.99
C SER A 222 10.84 -5.48 5.86
N HIS A 223 10.78 -6.64 5.20
CA HIS A 223 11.63 -6.96 4.05
C HIS A 223 10.77 -6.99 2.77
N HIS A 224 10.67 -5.87 2.08
CA HIS A 224 9.80 -5.71 0.92
C HIS A 224 10.34 -4.61 -0.02
N TRP A 225 9.48 -4.06 -0.86
CA TRP A 225 9.77 -3.00 -1.81
C TRP A 225 8.50 -2.21 -2.10
N ASP A 226 8.61 -1.10 -2.83
CA ASP A 226 7.46 -0.30 -3.22
C ASP A 226 7.52 0.14 -4.70
N SER A 227 6.37 0.51 -5.27
CA SER A 227 6.25 1.07 -6.64
C SER A 227 4.78 1.24 -7.02
N ARG A 228 4.44 2.37 -7.67
CA ARG A 228 3.13 2.56 -8.33
C ARG A 228 3.20 2.61 -9.85
N TRP A 229 4.38 2.79 -10.43
CA TRP A 229 4.57 3.01 -11.86
C TRP A 229 5.77 2.25 -12.44
N PHE A 230 6.36 1.33 -11.67
CA PHE A 230 7.56 0.54 -11.99
C PHE A 230 8.86 1.37 -12.04
N SER A 231 8.81 2.63 -12.47
CA SER A 231 9.94 3.56 -12.50
C SER A 231 10.19 4.25 -11.16
N ASP A 232 9.23 4.25 -10.25
CA ASP A 232 9.28 4.87 -8.93
C ASP A 232 9.63 3.87 -7.81
N ARG A 233 10.39 2.82 -8.15
CA ARG A 233 10.68 1.74 -7.22
C ARG A 233 11.48 2.23 -6.01
N ASN A 234 11.03 1.86 -4.81
CA ASN A 234 11.62 2.18 -3.52
C ASN A 234 11.71 3.70 -3.28
N ARG A 235 10.81 4.50 -3.85
CA ARG A 235 10.74 5.96 -3.67
C ARG A 235 9.99 6.37 -2.39
N ALA A 236 9.22 5.47 -1.81
CA ALA A 236 8.67 5.57 -0.45
C ALA A 236 9.04 4.31 0.36
N LEU A 237 8.79 4.37 1.67
CA LEU A 237 9.14 3.31 2.61
C LEU A 237 8.01 2.27 2.71
N TRP A 238 8.36 1.03 2.99
CA TRP A 238 7.45 -0.06 3.36
C TRP A 238 7.69 -0.45 4.81
N SER A 239 6.64 -0.87 5.53
CA SER A 239 6.76 -1.23 6.96
C SER A 239 5.76 -2.30 7.41
N SER A 240 6.09 -2.92 8.53
CA SER A 240 5.13 -3.56 9.42
C SER A 240 4.69 -2.57 10.51
N PHE A 241 3.66 -2.92 11.28
CA PHE A 241 3.19 -2.12 12.41
C PHE A 241 2.94 -2.96 13.66
N VAL A 242 3.34 -2.44 14.81
CA VAL A 242 2.82 -2.89 16.11
C VAL A 242 1.87 -1.82 16.63
N ILE A 243 0.63 -2.21 16.88
CA ILE A 243 -0.36 -1.39 17.54
C ILE A 243 -0.38 -1.81 19.01
N GLY A 244 0.10 -0.91 19.86
CA GLY A 244 0.05 -1.03 21.30
C GLY A 244 -1.36 -0.82 21.82
N LEU A 245 -1.87 -1.80 22.57
CA LEU A 245 -3.23 -1.80 23.11
C LEU A 245 -3.18 -2.20 24.60
N PRO A 246 -4.09 -1.67 25.44
CA PRO A 246 -4.14 -1.99 26.86
C PRO A 246 -4.18 -3.49 27.19
N HIS A 247 -4.83 -4.31 26.35
CA HIS A 247 -5.00 -5.76 26.58
C HIS A 247 -4.24 -6.65 25.58
N GLY A 248 -3.07 -6.18 25.13
CA GLY A 248 -2.14 -6.93 24.29
C GLY A 248 -2.11 -6.46 22.84
N ASN A 249 -0.92 -6.44 22.26
CA ASN A 249 -0.64 -5.75 21.00
C ASN A 249 -1.21 -6.52 19.79
N PHE A 250 -1.52 -5.76 18.74
CA PHE A 250 -1.78 -6.29 17.40
C PHE A 250 -0.58 -5.99 16.51
N PHE A 251 -0.02 -7.01 15.85
CA PHE A 251 1.04 -6.87 14.87
C PHE A 251 0.47 -7.06 13.46
N PHE A 252 0.83 -6.17 12.54
CA PHE A 252 0.48 -6.29 11.14
C PHE A 252 1.77 -6.26 10.30
N ALA A 253 2.12 -7.39 9.69
CA ALA A 253 3.37 -7.54 8.96
C ALA A 253 3.40 -6.80 7.59
N GLY A 254 2.23 -6.48 7.04
CA GLY A 254 2.12 -6.14 5.62
C GLY A 254 2.64 -7.27 4.73
N ASP A 255 3.05 -6.93 3.52
CA ASP A 255 3.84 -7.84 2.70
C ASP A 255 5.30 -7.81 3.16
N THR A 256 5.83 -8.97 3.53
CA THR A 256 7.23 -9.09 3.95
C THR A 256 7.80 -10.46 3.60
N GLY A 257 9.04 -10.47 3.11
CA GLY A 257 9.87 -11.66 2.99
C GLY A 257 10.57 -11.99 4.31
N PHE A 258 11.31 -13.11 4.32
CA PHE A 258 12.06 -13.52 5.50
C PHE A 258 13.26 -12.60 5.78
N GLY A 259 14.01 -12.21 4.74
CA GLY A 259 15.23 -11.39 4.89
C GLY A 259 16.24 -12.02 5.86
N ASP A 260 16.81 -11.20 6.73
CA ASP A 260 17.62 -11.59 7.89
C ASP A 260 16.80 -12.14 9.09
N GLY A 261 15.48 -12.24 8.97
CA GLY A 261 14.59 -12.91 9.93
C GLY A 261 14.36 -12.20 11.27
N LYS A 262 14.86 -10.96 11.47
CA LYS A 262 14.74 -10.28 12.79
C LYS A 262 13.48 -9.43 12.97
N TRP A 263 12.75 -9.13 11.90
CA TRP A 263 11.52 -8.32 11.98
C TRP A 263 10.44 -8.89 12.94
N PRO A 264 10.23 -10.22 13.08
CA PRO A 264 9.24 -10.72 14.03
C PRO A 264 9.69 -10.52 15.49
N ALA A 265 10.99 -10.71 15.76
CA ALA A 265 11.56 -10.55 17.09
C ALA A 265 11.57 -9.09 17.53
N GLU A 266 11.85 -8.15 16.61
CA GLU A 266 11.78 -6.72 16.88
C GLU A 266 10.35 -6.25 17.18
N ALA A 267 9.36 -6.77 16.45
CA ALA A 267 7.95 -6.50 16.76
C ALA A 267 7.56 -7.04 18.15
N ALA A 268 7.97 -8.27 18.48
CA ALA A 268 7.72 -8.87 19.78
C ALA A 268 8.44 -8.16 20.96
N ALA A 269 9.56 -7.48 20.69
CA ALA A 269 10.28 -6.70 21.70
C ALA A 269 9.49 -5.46 22.16
N LEU A 270 8.49 -5.01 21.39
CA LEU A 270 7.61 -3.89 21.74
C LEU A 270 6.47 -4.28 22.69
N GLY A 271 6.38 -5.55 23.07
CA GLY A 271 5.42 -6.07 24.05
C GLY A 271 4.69 -7.31 23.57
N PRO A 272 3.86 -7.95 24.43
CA PRO A 272 3.15 -9.16 24.10
C PRO A 272 2.22 -8.99 22.90
N ILE A 273 2.47 -9.78 21.84
CA ILE A 273 1.61 -9.83 20.65
C ILE A 273 0.47 -10.81 20.90
N ARG A 274 -0.76 -10.32 20.81
CA ARG A 274 -1.98 -11.11 20.96
C ARG A 274 -2.51 -11.61 19.61
N LEU A 275 -2.30 -10.84 18.56
CA LEU A 275 -2.68 -11.15 17.19
C LEU A 275 -1.57 -10.65 16.24
N ALA A 276 -1.23 -11.47 15.25
CA ALA A 276 -0.26 -11.19 14.20
C ALA A 276 -0.85 -11.59 12.84
#